data_AF-A0A7Y2JQH0-F1
#
_entry.id   AF-A0A7Y2JQH0-F1
#
_cell.length_a   1.000
_cell.length_b   1.000
_cell.length_c   1.000
_cell.angle_alpha   90.00
_cell.angle_beta   90.00
_cell.angle_gamma   90.00
#
_symmetry.space_group_name_H-M   'P 1'
#
loop_
_entity.id
_entity.type
_entity.pdbx_description
1 polymer ?
#
loop_
_entity_poly.entity_id
_entity_poly.type
_entity_poly.pdbx_seq_one_letter_code
_entity_poly.pdbx_strand_id
1 'polypeptide(L)'
;MTVPSLRTLSRDSCEPVVFQLPPLHYKGRTIEVHLSIRRSDDGVWRGRMSFFENEESTPRETAEIFRGGSEQEMWESVNHLREHHLWDLYRSLG
;
A
#
# COMPACT_ATOMS: atom_id res chain seq x y z
N MET A 1 -18.13 -12.61 -4.64
CA MET A 1 -16.98 -11.90 -4.04
C MET A 1 -17.21 -10.43 -4.27
N THR A 2 -17.47 -9.67 -3.20
CA THR A 2 -17.77 -8.24 -3.28
C THR A 2 -16.45 -7.48 -3.14
N VAL A 3 -15.97 -6.90 -4.23
CA VAL A 3 -14.89 -5.90 -4.17
C VAL A 3 -15.40 -4.72 -3.33
N PRO A 4 -14.64 -4.24 -2.33
CA PRO A 4 -15.10 -3.12 -1.52
C PRO A 4 -15.26 -1.89 -2.42
N SER A 5 -16.39 -1.18 -2.25
CA SER A 5 -16.71 0.06 -2.97
C SER A 5 -15.51 0.99 -3.00
N LEU A 6 -15.05 1.33 -4.21
CA LEU A 6 -14.20 2.48 -4.46
C LEU A 6 -14.89 3.70 -3.82
N ARG A 7 -14.36 4.15 -2.68
CA ARG A 7 -14.64 5.49 -2.20
C ARG A 7 -14.10 6.42 -3.28
N THR A 8 -14.98 7.12 -3.96
CA THR A 8 -14.64 8.20 -4.88
C THR A 8 -13.66 9.11 -4.17
N LEU A 9 -12.38 9.02 -4.55
CA LEU A 9 -11.36 9.92 -4.03
C LEU A 9 -11.80 11.34 -4.43
N SER A 10 -12.01 12.22 -3.44
CA SER A 10 -12.19 13.63 -3.70
C SER A 10 -11.01 14.08 -4.57
N ARG A 11 -11.30 14.58 -5.79
CA ARG A 11 -10.30 14.89 -6.84
C ARG A 11 -9.24 15.92 -6.42
N ASP A 12 -9.47 16.57 -5.28
CA ASP A 12 -8.67 17.64 -4.67
C ASP A 12 -7.91 17.21 -3.40
N SER A 13 -8.05 15.97 -2.93
CA SER A 13 -7.45 15.58 -1.65
C SER A 13 -6.00 15.11 -1.83
N CYS A 14 -5.05 15.95 -1.44
CA CYS A 14 -3.63 15.60 -1.22
C CYS A 14 -3.45 14.65 -0.01
N GLU A 15 -4.53 14.43 0.75
CA GLU A 15 -4.60 13.51 1.88
C GLU A 15 -4.45 12.05 1.42
N PRO A 16 -3.54 11.27 2.03
CA PRO A 16 -3.33 9.89 1.66
C PRO A 16 -4.52 9.02 2.03
N VAL A 17 -5.01 8.25 1.08
CA VAL A 17 -5.98 7.19 1.33
C VAL A 17 -5.24 5.90 1.62
N VAL A 18 -5.58 5.28 2.74
CA VAL A 18 -4.96 4.05 3.22
C VAL A 18 -5.83 2.87 2.85
N PHE A 19 -5.22 1.88 2.21
CA PHE A 19 -5.84 0.62 1.84
C PHE A 19 -5.19 -0.51 2.62
N GLN A 20 -6.03 -1.30 3.28
CA GLN A 20 -5.58 -2.49 3.96
C GLN A 20 -5.54 -3.64 2.96
N LEU A 21 -4.36 -4.24 2.80
CA LEU A 21 -4.15 -5.41 1.97
C LEU A 21 -4.27 -6.68 2.83
N PRO A 22 -4.41 -7.86 2.19
CA PRO A 22 -4.37 -9.13 2.92
C PRO A 22 -3.09 -9.23 3.76
N PRO A 23 -3.20 -9.61 5.04
CA PRO A 23 -2.04 -9.71 5.91
C PRO A 23 -1.14 -10.88 5.51
N LEU A 24 0.16 -10.73 5.77
CA LEU A 24 1.12 -11.81 5.59
C LEU A 24 1.19 -12.67 6.85
N HIS A 25 1.35 -13.98 6.68
CA HIS A 25 1.46 -14.93 7.79
C HIS A 25 2.79 -15.67 7.71
N TYR A 26 3.58 -15.64 8.78
CA TYR A 26 4.86 -16.35 8.83
C TYR A 26 5.26 -16.75 10.23
N LYS A 27 5.61 -18.03 10.40
CA LYS A 27 6.07 -18.60 11.69
C LYS A 27 5.18 -18.20 12.88
N GLY A 28 3.87 -18.14 12.67
CA GLY A 28 2.88 -17.76 13.70
C GLY A 28 2.75 -16.25 13.94
N ARG A 29 3.45 -15.40 13.18
CA ARG A 29 3.29 -13.95 13.18
C ARG A 29 2.37 -13.51 12.05
N THR A 30 1.57 -12.49 12.34
CA THR A 30 0.74 -11.79 11.37
C THR A 30 1.34 -10.41 11.14
N ILE A 31 1.58 -10.07 9.87
CA ILE A 31 2.08 -8.77 9.45
C ILE A 31 0.93 -8.08 8.74
N GLU A 32 0.41 -7.01 9.32
CA GLU A 32 -0.60 -6.18 8.64
C GLU A 32 0.08 -5.35 7.56
N VAL A 33 -0.55 -5.28 6.39
CA VAL A 33 0.02 -4.59 5.23
C VAL A 33 -0.91 -3.46 4.83
N HIS A 34 -0.44 -2.22 4.93
CA HIS A 34 -1.16 -1.04 4.49
C HIS A 34 -0.48 -0.41 3.29
N LEU A 35 -1.28 0.03 2.32
CA LEU A 35 -0.85 0.84 1.19
C LEU A 35 -1.47 2.22 1.32
N SER A 36 -0.63 3.23 1.51
CA SER A 36 -1.06 4.63 1.47
C SER A 36 -0.88 5.17 0.07
N ILE A 37 -1.93 5.72 -0.53
CA ILE A 37 -1.92 6.32 -1.87
C ILE A 37 -2.35 7.78 -1.74
N ARG A 38 -1.59 8.70 -2.34
CA ARG A 38 -1.97 10.11 -2.42
C ARG A 38 -1.70 10.66 -3.81
N ARG A 39 -2.44 11.71 -4.17
CA ARG A 39 -2.06 12.56 -5.29
C ARG A 39 -1.08 13.62 -4.78
N SER A 40 0.06 13.73 -5.42
CA SER A 40 1.09 14.72 -5.12
C SER A 40 0.82 16.03 -5.88
N ASP A 41 1.44 17.14 -5.46
CA ASP A 41 1.20 18.48 -6.01
C ASP A 41 1.63 18.62 -7.48
N ASP A 42 2.55 17.76 -7.92
CA ASP A 42 2.98 17.59 -9.31
C ASP A 42 1.93 16.83 -10.17
N GLY A 43 0.78 16.47 -9.59
CA GLY A 43 -0.29 15.74 -10.23
C GLY A 43 -0.07 14.24 -10.33
N VAL A 44 1.08 13.73 -9.84
CA VAL A 44 1.46 12.32 -9.89
C VAL A 44 0.87 11.56 -8.70
N TRP A 45 0.36 10.36 -8.95
CA TRP A 45 -0.06 9.45 -7.89
C TRP A 45 1.14 8.75 -7.29
N ARG A 46 1.23 8.76 -5.96
CA ARG A 46 2.34 8.15 -5.23
C ARG A 46 1.80 7.23 -4.16
N GLY A 47 2.47 6.09 -4.00
CA GLY A 47 2.11 5.14 -2.96
C GLY A 47 3.30 4.57 -2.21
N ARG A 48 3.04 4.26 -0.94
CA ARG A 48 3.99 3.67 0.01
C ARG A 48 3.31 2.54 0.76
N MET A 49 4.07 1.47 1.00
CA MET A 49 3.67 0.37 1.86
C MET A 49 4.23 0.49 3.27
N SER A 50 3.40 0.12 4.23
CA SER A 50 3.70 0.05 5.65
C SER A 50 3.35 -1.34 6.18
N PHE A 51 4.29 -2.00 6.85
CA PHE A 51 4.17 -3.32 7.42
C PHE A 51 4.17 -3.23 8.94
N PHE A 52 3.10 -3.72 9.58
CA PHE A 52 2.93 -3.67 11.02
C PHE A 52 3.06 -5.07 11.59
N GLU A 53 4.09 -5.30 12.40
CA GLU A 53 4.22 -6.49 13.22
C GLU A 53 3.59 -6.22 14.59
N ASN A 54 2.80 -7.17 15.10
CA ASN A 54 2.07 -7.03 16.37
C ASN A 54 2.95 -6.63 17.59
N GLU A 55 4.27 -6.84 17.52
CA GLU A 55 5.21 -6.57 18.61
C GLU A 55 6.07 -5.30 18.38
N GLU A 56 6.04 -4.69 17.18
CA GLU A 56 6.86 -3.51 16.87
C GLU A 56 6.07 -2.21 17.02
N SER A 57 6.64 -1.23 17.74
CA SER A 57 6.00 0.08 17.94
C SER A 57 6.08 0.99 16.71
N THR A 58 6.89 0.66 15.71
CA THR A 58 7.06 1.44 14.49
C THR A 58 6.94 0.52 13.27
N PRO A 59 6.07 0.83 12.30
CA PRO A 59 5.95 0.02 11.11
C PRO A 59 7.22 0.11 10.26
N ARG A 60 7.51 -0.98 9.55
CA ARG A 60 8.51 -0.95 8.48
C ARG A 60 7.87 -0.34 7.25
N GLU A 61 8.46 0.72 6.73
CA GLU A 61 7.88 1.45 5.62
C GLU A 61 8.83 1.51 4.43
N THR A 62 8.27 1.34 3.24
CA THR A 62 8.96 1.63 1.98
C THR A 62 9.04 3.14 1.74
N ALA A 63 9.88 3.57 0.80
CA ALA A 63 9.72 4.89 0.20
C ALA A 63 8.44 4.96 -0.67
N GLU A 64 8.18 6.10 -1.32
CA GLU A 64 7.12 6.22 -2.34
C GLU A 64 7.50 5.47 -3.63
N ILE A 65 7.51 4.13 -3.56
CA ILE A 65 7.97 3.23 -4.63
C ILE A 65 6.91 3.01 -5.72
N PHE A 66 5.63 3.28 -5.42
CA PHE A 66 4.57 3.23 -6.42
C PHE A 66 4.36 4.60 -7.03
N ARG A 67 4.28 4.66 -8.36
CA ARG A 67 4.00 5.89 -9.11
C ARG A 67 3.08 5.61 -10.28
N GLY A 68 2.08 6.47 -10.48
CA GLY A 68 1.16 6.44 -11.62
C GLY A 68 0.86 7.84 -12.13
N GLY A 69 0.72 8.00 -13.45
CA GLY A 69 0.22 9.23 -14.07
C GLY A 69 -1.29 9.42 -13.87
N SER A 70 -2.00 8.32 -13.58
CA SER A 70 -3.40 8.33 -13.18
C SER A 70 -3.66 7.42 -11.97
N GLU A 71 -4.83 7.61 -11.36
CA GLU A 71 -5.30 6.75 -10.27
C GLU A 71 -5.48 5.30 -10.77
N GLN A 72 -5.92 5.12 -12.01
CA GLN A 72 -6.12 3.81 -12.61
C GLN A 72 -4.80 3.03 -12.74
N GLU A 73 -3.76 3.65 -13.28
CA GLU A 73 -2.43 3.03 -13.41
C GLU A 73 -1.85 2.62 -12.05
N MET A 74 -2.09 3.46 -11.03
CA MET A 74 -1.75 3.16 -9.65
C MET A 74 -2.49 1.90 -9.17
N TRP A 75 -3.80 1.82 -9.39
CA TRP A 75 -4.61 0.67 -9.01
C TRP A 75 -4.25 -0.62 -9.77
N GLU A 76 -3.92 -0.52 -11.04
CA GLU A 76 -3.45 -1.66 -11.83
C GLU A 76 -2.14 -2.22 -11.25
N SER A 77 -1.22 -1.34 -10.86
CA SER A 77 0.04 -1.73 -10.19
C SER A 77 -0.23 -2.45 -8.86
N VAL A 78 -1.21 -1.98 -8.08
CA VAL A 78 -1.61 -2.60 -6.81
C VAL A 78 -2.27 -3.95 -7.02
N ASN A 79 -3.15 -4.08 -8.01
CA ASN A 79 -3.80 -5.35 -8.34
C ASN A 79 -2.81 -6.41 -8.86
N HIS A 80 -1.68 -5.98 -9.41
CA HIS A 80 -0.59 -6.89 -9.80
C HIS A 80 0.31 -7.31 -8.63
N LEU A 81 0.16 -6.71 -7.44
CA LEU A 81 0.86 -7.17 -6.25
C LEU A 81 0.38 -8.56 -5.86
N ARG A 82 1.35 -9.44 -5.65
CA ARG A 82 1.15 -10.81 -5.20
C ARG A 82 1.90 -10.97 -3.88
N GLU A 83 1.51 -11.99 -3.13
CA GLU A 83 2.09 -12.25 -1.82
C GLU A 83 3.63 -12.31 -1.83
N HIS A 84 4.24 -12.94 -2.84
CA HIS A 84 5.70 -13.02 -2.95
C HIS A 84 6.37 -11.64 -3.14
N HIS A 85 5.74 -10.72 -3.88
CA HIS A 85 6.22 -9.33 -4.00
C HIS A 85 6.21 -8.63 -2.63
N LEU A 86 5.13 -8.81 -1.85
CA LEU A 86 5.02 -8.25 -0.50
C LEU A 86 6.09 -8.81 0.43
N TRP A 87 6.36 -10.11 0.31
CA TRP A 87 7.43 -10.77 1.05
C TRP A 87 8.82 -10.26 0.69
N ASP A 88 9.10 -10.03 -0.58
CA ASP A 88 10.39 -9.49 -1.02
C ASP A 88 10.57 -8.05 -0.52
N LEU A 89 9.53 -7.23 -0.60
CA LEU A 89 9.52 -5.86 -0.04
C LEU A 89 9.77 -5.86 1.47
N TYR A 90 8.97 -6.60 2.24
CA TYR A 90 9.13 -6.69 3.68
C TYR A 90 10.54 -7.14 4.10
N ARG A 91 11.11 -8.14 3.40
CA ARG A 91 12.48 -8.63 3.66
C ARG A 91 13.57 -7.62 3.32
N SER A 92 13.35 -6.73 2.34
CA SER A 92 14.30 -5.68 1.98
C SER A 92 14.37 -4.51 2.98
N LEU A 93 13.38 -4.40 3.86
CA LEU A 93 13.32 -3.37 4.91
C LEU A 93 13.97 -3.82 6.24
N GLY A 94 14.50 -5.05 6.30
CA GLY A 94 15.10 -5.66 7.49
C GLY A 94 16.62 -5.63 7.49
#